data_AF-A0A1C3X1B7-F1
#
_entry.id   AF-A0A1C3X1B7-F1
#
_cell.length_a   1.000
_cell.length_b   1.000
_cell.length_c   1.000
_cell.angle_alpha   90.00
_cell.angle_beta   90.00
_cell.angle_gamma   90.00
#
_symmetry.space_group_name_H-M   'P 1'
#
loop_
_entity.id
_entity.type
_entity.pdbx_description
1 polymer ?
#
loop_
_entity_poly.entity_id
_entity_poly.type
_entity_poly.pdbx_seq_one_letter_code
_entity_poly.pdbx_strand_id
1 'polypeptide(L)' 'MSRAIVFDAYGPPDVLKIIDLDVGVPRREEVKVVVRSAGVQPFDCLFRSGGAGQAGRQTHQHPAVSNPVVNADPVI' A
#
# COMPACT_ATOMS: atom_id res chain seq x y z
N MET A 1 1.95 27.52 0.56
CA MET A 1 2.91 26.56 -0.05
C MET A 1 3.29 25.52 0.99
N SER A 2 3.11 24.25 0.65
CA SER A 2 3.45 23.08 1.48
C SER A 2 4.53 22.28 0.79
N ARG A 3 5.57 21.89 1.53
CA ARG A 3 6.64 21.04 1.00
C ARG A 3 6.22 19.57 1.07
N ALA A 4 6.29 18.85 -0.04
CA ALA A 4 5.87 17.45 -0.15
C ALA A 4 6.94 16.58 -0.82
N ILE A 5 6.97 15.29 -0.47
CA ILE A 5 7.76 14.27 -1.18
C ILE A 5 6.84 13.61 -2.21
N VAL A 6 7.28 13.54 -3.46
CA VAL A 6 6.53 12.97 -4.58
C VAL A 6 7.42 12.07 -5.42
N PHE A 7 6.82 11.20 -6.23
CA PHE A 7 7.47 10.51 -7.34
C PHE A 7 6.45 10.39 -8.48
N ASP A 8 6.91 10.59 -9.71
CA ASP A 8 6.11 10.52 -10.95
C ASP A 8 6.41 9.26 -11.77
N ALA A 9 7.40 8.48 -11.35
CA ALA A 9 7.76 7.18 -11.90
C ALA A 9 8.14 6.21 -10.77
N TYR A 10 7.89 4.92 -10.98
CA TYR A 10 8.37 3.87 -10.07
C TYR A 10 9.86 3.64 -10.25
N GLY A 11 10.59 3.31 -9.17
CA GLY A 11 12.02 3.06 -9.29
C GLY A 11 12.80 3.01 -7.97
N PRO A 12 14.14 3.15 -8.02
CA PRO A 12 15.03 3.24 -6.85
C PRO A 12 14.80 4.56 -6.08
N PRO A 13 15.44 4.78 -4.92
CA PRO A 13 15.13 5.92 -4.05
C PRO A 13 15.23 7.28 -4.74
N ASP A 14 16.07 7.38 -5.76
CA ASP A 14 16.33 8.61 -6.53
C ASP A 14 15.11 9.16 -7.28
N VAL A 15 14.02 8.39 -7.42
CA VAL A 15 12.76 8.90 -7.99
C VAL A 15 12.01 9.84 -7.05
N LEU A 16 12.36 9.86 -5.75
CA LEU A 16 11.74 10.75 -4.77
C LEU A 16 12.25 12.18 -4.95
N LYS A 17 11.30 13.11 -5.13
CA LYS A 17 11.56 14.54 -5.31
C LYS A 17 10.83 15.31 -4.23
N ILE A 18 11.42 16.41 -3.81
CA ILE A 18 10.76 17.38 -2.95
C ILE A 18 10.22 18.50 -3.82
N ILE A 19 8.93 18.80 -3.68
CA ILE A 19 8.28 19.91 -4.38
C ILE A 19 7.56 20.83 -3.39
N ASP A 20 7.34 22.07 -3.79
CA ASP A 20 6.36 22.94 -3.15
C ASP A 20 5.01 22.79 -3.86
N LEU A 21 3.97 22.57 -3.08
CA LEU A 21 2.60 22.36 -3.54
C LEU A 21 1.68 23.44 -2.97
N ASP A 22 0.80 23.96 -3.82
CA ASP A 22 -0.38 24.69 -3.34
C ASP A 22 -1.53 23.71 -3.10
N VAL A 23 -1.80 23.41 -1.82
CA VAL A 23 -2.87 22.50 -1.39
C VAL A 23 -4.25 23.16 -1.49
N GLY A 24 -4.32 24.50 -1.58
CA GLY A 24 -5.57 25.24 -1.66
C GLY A 24 -6.41 25.23 -0.38
N VAL A 25 -7.70 25.55 -0.55
CA VAL A 25 -8.73 25.53 0.49
C VAL A 25 -9.47 24.18 0.41
N PRO A 26 -9.64 23.45 1.53
CA PRO A 26 -10.37 22.18 1.52
C PRO A 26 -11.83 22.40 1.10
N ARG A 27 -12.41 21.45 0.38
CA ARG A 27 -13.83 21.42 0.02
C ARG A 27 -14.70 20.99 1.21
N ARG A 28 -16.02 21.01 1.01
CA ARG A 28 -16.95 20.41 1.98
C ARG A 28 -16.60 18.92 2.14
N GLU A 29 -16.50 18.46 3.38
CA GLU A 29 -16.05 17.12 3.79
C GLU A 29 -14.53 16.84 3.69
N GLU A 30 -13.69 17.83 3.34
CA GLU A 30 -12.24 17.70 3.40
C GLU A 30 -11.66 18.41 4.63
N VAL A 31 -10.56 17.88 5.16
CA VAL A 31 -9.82 18.51 6.26
C VAL A 31 -8.38 18.79 5.81
N LYS A 32 -7.95 20.04 5.95
CA LYS A 32 -6.54 20.40 5.77
C LYS A 32 -5.79 20.23 7.08
N VAL A 33 -4.82 19.32 7.10
CA VAL A 33 -3.99 19.04 8.27
C VAL A 33 -2.59 19.62 8.13
N VAL A 34 -2.00 20.04 9.25
CA VAL A 34 -0.58 20.39 9.33
C VAL A 34 0.18 19.16 9.82
N VAL A 35 0.92 18.51 8.93
CA VAL A 35 1.72 17.32 9.25
C VAL A 35 2.90 17.74 10.14
N ARG A 36 2.91 17.27 11.40
CA ARG A 36 4.03 17.46 12.34
C ARG A 36 5.01 16.29 12.32
N SER A 37 4.50 15.10 12.05
CA SER A 37 5.26 13.86 11.92
C SER A 37 4.56 12.93 10.92
N ALA A 38 5.32 12.04 10.29
CA ALA A 38 4.82 11.00 9.41
C ALA A 38 5.53 9.68 9.76
N GLY A 39 4.76 8.59 9.84
CA GLY A 39 5.31 7.25 9.99
C GLY A 39 5.85 6.75 8.65
N VAL A 40 7.05 6.16 8.65
CA VAL A 40 7.64 5.47 7.50
C VAL A 40 7.39 3.97 7.68
N GLN A 41 6.87 3.33 6.66
CA GLN A 41 6.48 1.91 6.66
C GLN A 41 7.18 1.17 5.52
N PRO A 42 7.44 -0.15 5.64
CA PRO A 42 7.98 -0.94 4.53
C PRO A 42 7.15 -0.84 3.24
N PHE A 43 5.84 -0.61 3.37
CA PHE A 43 4.94 -0.44 2.25
C PHE A 43 5.28 0.80 1.39
N ASP A 44 5.86 1.86 1.97
CA ASP A 44 6.24 3.05 1.20
C ASP A 44 7.27 2.70 0.10
N CYS A 45 8.24 1.86 0.45
CA CYS A 45 9.25 1.37 -0.47
C CYS A 45 8.65 0.44 -1.54
N LEU A 46 7.71 -0.43 -1.13
CA LEU A 46 7.01 -1.36 -2.03
C LEU A 46 6.11 -0.63 -3.02
N PHE A 47 5.41 0.40 -2.56
CA PHE A 47 4.54 1.21 -3.40
C PHE A 47 5.35 2.04 -4.39
N ARG A 48 6.39 2.76 -3.92
CA ARG A 48 7.27 3.56 -4.79
C ARG A 48 8.10 2.72 -5.78
N SER A 49 8.40 1.46 -5.47
CA SER A 49 9.05 0.56 -6.45
C SER A 49 8.08 0.00 -7.51
N GLY A 50 6.77 0.22 -7.36
CA GLY A 50 5.74 -0.38 -8.23
C GLY A 50 5.38 -1.83 -7.88
N GLY A 51 5.91 -2.38 -6.78
CA GLY A 51 5.67 -3.76 -6.37
C GLY A 51 4.25 -4.03 -5.87
N ALA A 52 3.53 -3.02 -5.38
CA ALA A 52 2.16 -3.17 -4.89
C ALA A 52 1.18 -3.66 -5.98
N GLY A 53 1.35 -3.22 -7.24
CA GLY A 53 0.55 -3.70 -8.36
C GLY A 53 0.88 -5.14 -8.80
N GLN A 54 2.07 -5.64 -8.45
CA GLN A 54 2.49 -7.01 -8.73
C GLN A 54 2.03 -7.98 -7.63
N ALA A 55 1.97 -7.53 -6.38
CA ALA A 55 1.47 -8.32 -5.26
C ALA A 55 -0.01 -8.72 -5.44
N GLY A 56 -0.84 -7.85 -6.01
CA GLY A 56 -2.23 -8.17 -6.36
C GLY A 56 -2.40 -9.12 -7.56
N ARG A 57 -1.32 -9.41 -8.30
CA ARG A 57 -1.30 -10.39 -9.41
C ARG A 57 -0.82 -11.77 -8.99
N GLN A 58 -0.56 -12.00 -7.70
CA GLN A 58 -0.46 -13.37 -7.19
C GLN A 58 -1.86 -13.98 -7.27
N THR A 59 -2.17 -14.54 -8.44
CA THR A 59 -3.26 -15.47 -8.63
C THR A 59 -3.13 -16.54 -7.55
N HIS A 60 -4.22 -16.82 -6.86
CA HIS A 60 -4.36 -17.99 -6.01
C HIS A 60 -4.17 -19.26 -6.87
N GLN A 61 -2.94 -19.60 -7.24
CA GLN A 61 -2.59 -20.99 -7.54
C GLN A 61 -2.28 -21.66 -6.20
N HIS A 62 -3.35 -21.99 -5.48
CA HIS A 62 -3.25 -22.96 -4.41
C HIS A 62 -2.83 -24.30 -5.08
N PRO A 63 -1.69 -24.92 -4.69
CA PRO A 63 -1.49 -26.31 -5.06
C PRO A 63 -2.63 -27.11 -4.42
N ALA A 64 -3.31 -27.93 -5.21
CA ALA A 64 -4.39 -28.78 -4.73
C ALA A 64 -3.84 -29.71 -3.64
N VAL A 65 -4.05 -29.35 -2.38
CA VAL A 65 -3.83 -30.26 -1.25
C VAL A 65 -5.12 -31.05 -1.05
N SER A 66 -5.12 -32.30 -1.50
CA SER A 66 -6.19 -33.25 -1.18
C SER A 66 -6.12 -33.56 0.32
N ASN A 67 -7.10 -33.08 1.09
CA ASN A 67 -7.19 -33.40 2.51
C ASN A 67 -8.02 -34.70 2.67
N PRO A 68 -7.52 -35.76 3.32
CA PRO A 68 -8.33 -36.93 3.61
C PRO A 68 -9.31 -36.59 4.73
N VAL A 69 -10.61 -36.70 4.46
CA VAL A 69 -11.66 -36.59 5.48
C VAL A 69 -11.56 -37.83 6.37
N VAL A 70 -11.11 -37.64 7.61
CA VAL A 70 -11.32 -38.62 8.68
C VAL A 70 -12.77 -38.46 9.16
N ASN A 71 -13.63 -39.42 8.80
CA ASN A 71 -14.95 -39.53 9.41
C ASN A 71 -14.77 -39.98 10.86
N ALA A 72 -15.04 -39.08 11.80
CA ALA A 72 -15.33 -39.49 13.17
C ALA A 72 -16.85 -39.68 13.25
N ASP A 73 -17.28 -40.93 13.42
CA ASP A 73 -18.67 -41.27 13.71
C ASP A 73 -19.10 -40.61 15.04
N PRO A 74 -20.31 -40.02 15.14
CA PRO A 74 -20.76 -39.42 16.38
C PRO A 74 -21.20 -40.53 17.35
N VAL A 75 -20.56 -40.60 18.51
CA VAL A 75 -21.08 -41.35 19.66
C VAL A 75 -22.15 -40.47 20.33
N ILE A 76 -23.40 -40.95 20.30
CA ILE A 76 -24.48 -40.57 21.22
C ILE A 76 -24.53 -41.59 22.34
#